data_AF-A0AAW2SJQ6-F1
#
_entry.id   AF-A0AAW2SJQ6-F1
#
_cell.length_a   1.000
_cell.length_b   1.000
_cell.length_c   1.000
_cell.angle_alpha   90.00
_cell.angle_beta   90.00
_cell.angle_gamma   90.00
#
_symmetry.space_group_name_H-M   'P 1'
#
loop_
_entity.id
_entity.type
_entity.pdbx_description
1 polymer ?
#
loop_
_entity_poly.entity_id
_entity_poly.type
_entity_poly.pdbx_seq_one_letter_code
_entity_poly.pdbx_strand_id
1 'polypeptide(L)'
;MATAFPLPVTAAQVGTYFVGQYYQMLQNQPDFIHQFYSDASTMLRIDGNTRETATAMLQIHQLVMSLNYTGIEIKTAHSLESWNGGVLVMVSGSVHAKDFNGRKKFIETFFLAPQEKGYFVLNDIFHYVDEEQICSIQLPIYLRAISIPSSILRLQSRDKVDSFILILLENIIIFT
;
A
#
# COMPACT_ATOMS: atom_id res chain seq x y z
N MET A 1 43.31 -5.46 -4.89
CA MET A 1 42.11 -6.29 -5.08
C MET A 1 40.94 -5.35 -5.30
N ALA A 2 40.24 -5.43 -6.43
CA ALA A 2 39.06 -4.61 -6.67
C ALA A 2 37.91 -5.20 -5.85
N THR A 3 37.45 -4.48 -4.83
CA THR A 3 36.22 -4.80 -4.12
C THR A 3 35.07 -4.60 -5.10
N ALA A 4 34.44 -5.69 -5.52
CA ALA A 4 33.20 -5.64 -6.27
C ALA A 4 32.18 -4.90 -5.40
N PHE A 5 31.82 -3.67 -5.78
CA PHE A 5 30.74 -2.95 -5.14
C PHE A 5 29.44 -3.72 -5.42
N PRO A 6 28.76 -4.31 -4.41
CA PRO A 6 27.43 -4.82 -4.65
C PRO A 6 26.56 -3.63 -5.06
N LEU A 7 25.99 -3.70 -6.27
CA LEU A 7 25.09 -2.67 -6.75
C LEU A 7 23.96 -2.53 -5.71
N PRO A 8 23.62 -1.29 -5.29
CA PRO A 8 22.53 -1.09 -4.35
C PRO A 8 21.23 -1.64 -4.95
N VAL A 9 20.50 -2.41 -4.14
CA VAL A 9 19.22 -3.00 -4.57
C VAL A 9 18.19 -1.87 -4.72
N THR A 10 17.56 -1.79 -5.89
CA THR A 10 16.55 -0.77 -6.20
C THR A 10 15.18 -1.11 -5.60
N ALA A 11 14.36 -0.11 -5.31
CA ALA A 11 12.95 -0.28 -4.91
C ALA A 11 12.16 -1.19 -5.86
N ALA A 12 12.42 -1.12 -7.17
CA ALA A 12 11.78 -1.98 -8.16
C ALA A 12 12.11 -3.47 -7.95
N GLN A 13 13.39 -3.78 -7.64
CA GLN A 13 13.81 -5.14 -7.33
C GLN A 13 13.24 -5.61 -6.00
N VAL A 14 13.30 -4.76 -4.96
CA VAL A 14 12.72 -5.07 -3.64
C VAL A 14 11.23 -5.36 -3.75
N GLY A 15 10.48 -4.47 -4.40
CA GLY A 15 9.04 -4.60 -4.53
C GLY A 15 8.62 -5.79 -5.40
N THR A 16 9.32 -6.06 -6.50
CA THR A 16 9.06 -7.23 -7.35
C THR A 16 9.28 -8.53 -6.58
N TYR A 17 10.38 -8.63 -5.83
CA TYR A 17 10.65 -9.80 -5.01
C TYR A 17 9.63 -9.96 -3.88
N PHE A 18 9.33 -8.86 -3.17
CA PHE A 18 8.33 -8.83 -2.09
C PHE A 18 6.96 -9.29 -2.59
N VAL A 19 6.44 -8.71 -3.68
CA VAL A 19 5.12 -9.08 -4.24
C VAL A 19 5.08 -10.57 -4.61
N GLY A 20 6.13 -11.08 -5.26
CA GLY A 20 6.20 -12.49 -5.63
C GLY A 20 6.13 -13.40 -4.40
N GLN A 21 6.94 -13.14 -3.38
CA GLN A 21 6.97 -13.95 -2.15
C GLN A 21 5.69 -13.80 -1.32
N TYR A 22 5.21 -12.58 -1.15
CA TYR A 22 4.06 -12.27 -0.30
C TYR A 22 2.80 -12.98 -0.80
N TYR A 23 2.42 -12.81 -2.08
CA TYR A 23 1.19 -13.46 -2.58
C TYR A 23 1.35 -14.97 -2.75
N GLN A 24 2.55 -15.47 -3.04
CA GLN A 24 2.80 -16.91 -3.03
C GLN A 24 2.59 -17.51 -1.65
N MET A 25 3.12 -16.87 -0.59
CA MET A 25 2.92 -17.33 0.78
C MET A 25 1.47 -17.15 1.21
N LEU A 26 0.80 -16.06 0.80
CA LEU A 26 -0.59 -15.79 1.18
C LEU A 26 -1.54 -16.86 0.65
N GLN A 27 -1.29 -17.38 -0.54
CA GLN A 27 -2.08 -18.46 -1.14
C GLN A 27 -1.79 -19.84 -0.56
N ASN A 28 -0.51 -20.16 -0.34
CA ASN A 28 -0.09 -21.53 -0.05
C ASN A 28 0.11 -21.79 1.45
N GLN A 29 0.46 -20.76 2.21
CA GLN A 29 0.95 -20.82 3.58
C GLN A 29 0.55 -19.55 4.38
N PRO A 30 -0.76 -19.19 4.43
CA PRO A 30 -1.23 -17.96 5.09
C PRO A 30 -0.86 -17.90 6.57
N ASP A 31 -0.66 -19.06 7.22
CA ASP A 31 -0.19 -19.16 8.60
C ASP A 31 1.10 -18.39 8.85
N PHE A 32 1.95 -18.22 7.84
CA PHE A 32 3.27 -17.61 7.96
C PHE A 32 3.32 -16.15 7.48
N ILE A 33 2.23 -15.61 6.93
CA ILE A 33 2.20 -14.24 6.38
C ILE A 33 2.54 -13.19 7.43
N HIS A 34 2.14 -13.41 8.67
CA HIS A 34 2.43 -12.49 9.77
C HIS A 34 3.94 -12.25 9.98
N GLN A 35 4.82 -13.13 9.47
CA GLN A 35 6.28 -12.97 9.53
C GLN A 35 6.82 -11.85 8.64
N PHE A 36 6.03 -11.35 7.68
CA PHE A 36 6.37 -10.13 6.94
C PHE A 36 6.17 -8.85 7.77
N TYR A 37 5.52 -8.94 8.92
CA TYR A 37 5.12 -7.80 9.75
C TYR A 37 5.92 -7.77 11.06
N SER A 38 5.82 -6.66 11.78
CA SER A 38 6.34 -6.48 13.14
C SER A 38 5.24 -5.95 14.07
N ASP A 39 5.56 -5.76 15.35
CA ASP A 39 4.61 -5.17 16.30
C ASP A 39 4.25 -3.70 16.00
N ALA A 40 5.07 -3.01 15.21
CA ALA A 40 4.78 -1.65 14.74
C ALA A 40 3.83 -1.62 13.53
N SER A 41 3.52 -2.78 12.95
CA SER A 41 2.80 -2.85 11.69
C SER A 41 1.30 -2.61 11.84
N THR A 42 0.70 -2.01 10.81
CA THR A 42 -0.76 -1.82 10.70
C THR A 42 -1.28 -2.29 9.34
N MET A 43 -2.35 -3.09 9.38
CA MET A 43 -3.10 -3.54 8.22
C MET A 43 -4.49 -2.92 8.24
N LEU A 44 -4.94 -2.41 7.09
CA LEU A 44 -6.27 -1.85 6.87
C LEU A 44 -6.90 -2.52 5.64
N ARG A 45 -8.09 -3.11 5.83
CA ARG A 45 -8.89 -3.73 4.77
C ARG A 45 -10.17 -2.89 4.58
N ILE A 46 -10.46 -2.50 3.35
CA ILE A 46 -11.62 -1.66 3.00
C ILE A 46 -12.50 -2.41 1.99
N ASP A 47 -13.74 -2.69 2.35
CA ASP A 47 -14.77 -3.29 1.49
C ASP A 47 -16.04 -2.41 1.52
N GLY A 48 -16.20 -1.54 0.53
CA GLY A 48 -17.26 -0.53 0.50
C GLY A 48 -17.20 0.39 1.73
N ASN A 49 -18.24 0.34 2.56
CA ASN A 49 -18.33 1.12 3.80
C ASN A 49 -17.67 0.42 5.01
N THR A 50 -17.32 -0.86 4.88
CA THR A 50 -16.69 -1.64 5.95
C THR A 50 -15.20 -1.40 5.96
N ARG A 51 -14.64 -1.15 7.15
CA ARG A 51 -13.21 -0.95 7.38
C ARG A 51 -12.78 -1.83 8.54
N GLU A 52 -11.81 -2.69 8.31
CA GLU A 52 -11.21 -3.55 9.33
C GLU A 52 -9.74 -3.21 9.46
N THR A 53 -9.31 -2.96 10.70
CA THR A 53 -7.93 -2.62 11.02
C THR A 53 -7.36 -3.67 11.97
N ALA A 54 -6.13 -4.10 11.72
CA ALA A 54 -5.36 -4.95 12.60
C ALA A 54 -3.98 -4.33 12.84
N THR A 55 -3.52 -4.34 14.10
CA THR A 55 -2.21 -3.82 14.50
C THR A 55 -1.41 -4.92 15.18
N ALA A 56 -0.10 -4.93 14.92
CA ALA A 56 0.84 -5.96 15.37
C ALA A 56 0.56 -7.36 14.80
N MET A 57 1.56 -8.23 14.92
CA MET A 57 1.60 -9.51 14.21
C MET A 57 0.42 -10.43 14.57
N LEU A 58 0.00 -10.44 15.84
CA LEU A 58 -1.07 -11.34 16.30
C LEU A 58 -2.43 -10.98 15.67
N GLN A 59 -2.83 -9.70 15.71
CA GLN A 59 -4.11 -9.28 15.13
C GLN A 59 -4.08 -9.41 13.60
N ILE A 60 -2.93 -9.09 12.99
CA ILE A 60 -2.73 -9.26 11.55
C ILE A 60 -2.88 -10.73 11.15
N HIS A 61 -2.27 -11.64 11.90
CA HIS A 61 -2.43 -13.08 11.67
C HIS A 61 -3.89 -13.51 11.78
N GLN A 62 -4.60 -13.11 12.84
CA GLN A 62 -6.01 -13.42 13.03
C GLN A 62 -6.87 -12.91 11.87
N LEU A 63 -6.63 -11.67 11.44
CA LEU A 63 -7.33 -11.08 10.31
C LEU A 63 -7.06 -11.85 9.03
N VAL A 64 -5.79 -12.12 8.71
CA VAL A 64 -5.40 -12.89 7.51
C VAL A 64 -6.03 -14.27 7.50
N MET A 65 -6.07 -14.98 8.63
CA MET A 65 -6.69 -16.31 8.71
C MET A 65 -8.21 -16.29 8.56
N SER A 66 -8.85 -15.13 8.76
CA SER A 66 -10.28 -14.94 8.47
C SER A 66 -10.54 -14.63 6.98
N LEU A 67 -9.50 -14.25 6.22
CA LEU A 67 -9.60 -14.00 4.79
C LEU A 67 -9.70 -15.34 4.07
N ASN A 68 -10.92 -15.74 3.73
CA ASN A 68 -11.22 -17.00 3.02
C ASN A 68 -10.86 -16.94 1.52
N TYR A 69 -9.65 -16.49 1.18
CA TYR A 69 -9.19 -16.39 -0.20
C TYR A 69 -8.91 -17.77 -0.80
N THR A 70 -9.48 -18.01 -1.98
CA THR A 70 -9.29 -19.26 -2.72
C THR A 70 -8.42 -19.08 -3.98
N GLY A 71 -8.20 -17.83 -4.39
CA GLY A 71 -7.31 -17.50 -5.50
C GLY A 71 -7.04 -16.01 -5.58
N ILE A 72 -5.83 -15.64 -5.97
CA ILE A 72 -5.38 -14.26 -6.12
C ILE A 72 -4.64 -14.14 -7.45
N GLU A 73 -4.94 -13.11 -8.21
CA GLU A 73 -4.34 -12.81 -9.50
C GLU A 73 -3.78 -11.39 -9.47
N ILE A 74 -2.47 -11.26 -9.64
CA ILE A 74 -1.78 -9.97 -9.66
C ILE A 74 -1.75 -9.44 -11.10
N LYS A 75 -2.21 -8.20 -11.29
CA LYS A 75 -2.23 -7.54 -12.60
C LYS A 75 -1.04 -6.62 -12.80
N THR A 76 -0.79 -5.74 -11.83
CA THR A 76 0.36 -4.83 -11.87
C THR A 76 0.96 -4.67 -10.49
N ALA A 77 2.26 -4.41 -10.46
CA ALA A 77 2.98 -4.00 -9.27
C ALA A 77 3.92 -2.86 -9.65
N HIS A 78 3.92 -1.79 -8.85
CA HIS A 78 4.80 -0.64 -9.00
C HIS A 78 5.48 -0.37 -7.67
N SER A 79 6.72 0.12 -7.72
CA SER A 79 7.49 0.37 -6.51
C SER A 79 8.34 1.61 -6.66
N LEU A 80 8.42 2.40 -5.60
CA LEU A 80 9.18 3.63 -5.53
C LEU A 80 9.98 3.68 -4.22
N GLU A 81 11.15 4.29 -4.29
CA GLU A 81 11.90 4.68 -3.09
C GLU A 81 11.06 5.67 -2.28
N SER A 82 11.17 5.58 -0.96
CA SER A 82 10.40 6.40 -0.02
C SER A 82 11.26 6.85 1.16
N TRP A 83 10.62 7.46 2.15
CA TRP A 83 11.30 8.06 3.30
C TRP A 83 12.15 7.04 4.08
N ASN A 84 13.31 7.49 4.54
CA ASN A 84 14.24 6.72 5.38
C ASN A 84 14.65 5.36 4.79
N GLY A 85 14.80 5.28 3.46
CA GLY A 85 15.15 4.04 2.77
C GLY A 85 14.02 3.00 2.75
N GLY A 86 12.78 3.41 3.05
CA GLY A 86 11.61 2.57 2.84
C GLY A 86 11.21 2.47 1.37
N VAL A 87 10.40 1.47 1.04
CA VAL A 87 9.90 1.24 -0.32
C VAL A 87 8.38 1.26 -0.29
N LEU A 88 7.78 2.13 -1.11
CA LEU A 88 6.34 2.13 -1.34
C LEU A 88 6.03 1.17 -2.48
N VAL A 89 5.12 0.23 -2.26
CA VAL A 89 4.68 -0.75 -3.26
C VAL A 89 3.19 -0.61 -3.45
N MET A 90 2.74 -0.48 -4.69
CA MET A 90 1.33 -0.50 -5.06
C MET A 90 1.06 -1.68 -5.98
N VAL A 91 0.05 -2.47 -5.63
CA VAL A 91 -0.35 -3.67 -6.35
C VAL A 91 -1.80 -3.51 -6.78
N SER A 92 -2.11 -3.92 -8.01
CA SER A 92 -3.48 -4.12 -8.45
C SER A 92 -3.71 -5.56 -8.86
N GLY A 93 -4.91 -6.07 -8.60
CA GLY A 93 -5.22 -7.47 -8.87
C GLY A 93 -6.70 -7.80 -8.73
N SER A 94 -6.97 -9.10 -8.65
CA SER A 94 -8.28 -9.62 -8.27
C SER A 94 -8.17 -10.82 -7.34
N VAL A 95 -9.11 -10.94 -6.41
CA VAL A 95 -9.20 -12.09 -5.50
C VAL A 95 -10.53 -12.84 -5.72
N HIS A 96 -10.48 -14.14 -5.46
CA HIS A 96 -11.65 -14.99 -5.26
C HIS A 96 -11.71 -15.33 -3.77
N ALA A 97 -12.89 -15.19 -3.18
CA ALA A 97 -13.15 -15.59 -1.81
C ALA A 97 -14.20 -16.70 -1.81
N LYS A 98 -14.10 -17.66 -0.88
CA LYS A 98 -15.01 -18.81 -0.80
C LYS A 98 -16.48 -18.40 -0.66
N ASP A 99 -16.72 -17.29 0.03
CA ASP A 99 -18.06 -16.80 0.37
C ASP A 99 -18.65 -15.90 -0.73
N PHE A 100 -17.93 -15.67 -1.83
CA PHE A 100 -18.38 -14.81 -2.93
C PHE A 100 -18.20 -15.53 -4.29
N ASN A 101 -19.30 -15.66 -5.04
CA ASN A 101 -19.32 -16.43 -6.29
C ASN A 101 -18.73 -15.68 -7.50
N GLY A 102 -17.72 -14.83 -7.29
CA GLY A 102 -17.11 -13.98 -8.32
C GLY A 102 -15.70 -13.51 -7.98
N ARG A 103 -15.13 -12.67 -8.85
CA ARG A 103 -13.85 -11.98 -8.63
C ARG A 103 -14.09 -10.56 -8.15
N LYS A 104 -13.48 -10.18 -7.03
CA LYS A 104 -13.38 -8.77 -6.64
C LYS A 104 -12.03 -8.22 -7.07
N LYS A 105 -12.01 -7.05 -7.71
CA LYS A 105 -10.76 -6.32 -7.98
C LYS A 105 -10.26 -5.69 -6.70
N PHE A 106 -8.96 -5.47 -6.59
CA PHE A 106 -8.39 -4.75 -5.46
C PHE A 106 -7.22 -3.87 -5.88
N ILE A 107 -6.94 -2.91 -5.01
CA ILE A 107 -5.67 -2.18 -4.96
C ILE A 107 -5.11 -2.38 -3.56
N GLU A 108 -3.85 -2.76 -3.45
CA GLU A 108 -3.13 -2.92 -2.19
C GLU A 108 -1.88 -2.05 -2.19
N THR A 109 -1.66 -1.31 -1.11
CA THR A 109 -0.50 -0.45 -0.94
C THR A 109 0.28 -0.91 0.28
N PHE A 110 1.56 -1.18 0.10
CA PHE A 110 2.48 -1.53 1.16
C PHE A 110 3.52 -0.44 1.33
N PHE A 111 3.83 -0.12 2.59
CA PHE A 111 5.07 0.56 2.92
C PHE A 111 6.01 -0.43 3.58
N LEU A 112 7.11 -0.73 2.90
CA LEU A 112 8.18 -1.59 3.39
C LEU A 112 9.21 -0.73 4.12
N ALA A 113 9.36 -0.94 5.43
CA ALA A 113 10.36 -0.26 6.24
C ALA A 113 11.65 -1.11 6.30
N PRO A 114 12.83 -0.48 6.25
CA PRO A 114 14.08 -1.20 6.40
C PRO A 114 14.26 -1.71 7.84
N GLN A 115 14.95 -2.83 8.00
CA GLN A 115 15.35 -3.41 9.29
C GLN A 115 16.80 -3.94 9.19
N GLU A 116 17.37 -4.50 10.27
CA GLU A 116 18.77 -4.99 10.28
C GLU A 116 19.10 -5.87 9.07
N LYS A 117 18.15 -6.73 8.65
CA LYS A 117 18.25 -7.57 7.45
C LYS A 117 16.97 -7.49 6.64
N GLY A 118 17.04 -6.76 5.52
CA GLY A 118 15.95 -6.65 4.56
C GLY A 118 14.88 -5.64 5.00
N TYR A 119 13.62 -6.00 4.75
CA TYR A 119 12.46 -5.13 4.94
C TYR A 119 11.34 -5.88 5.67
N PHE A 120 10.51 -5.14 6.39
CA PHE A 120 9.21 -5.61 6.88
C PHE A 120 8.10 -4.68 6.41
N VAL A 121 6.86 -5.18 6.40
CA VAL A 121 5.67 -4.42 6.06
C VAL A 121 5.26 -3.60 7.27
N LEU A 122 5.44 -2.28 7.22
CA LEU A 122 4.97 -1.39 8.29
C LEU A 122 3.51 -0.99 8.07
N ASN A 123 3.14 -0.64 6.84
CA ASN A 123 1.75 -0.32 6.49
C ASN A 123 1.28 -1.20 5.36
N ASP A 124 0.05 -1.69 5.48
CA ASP A 124 -0.64 -2.49 4.48
C ASP A 124 -2.09 -1.97 4.36
N ILE A 125 -2.42 -1.41 3.21
CA ILE A 125 -3.77 -0.90 2.93
C ILE A 125 -4.30 -1.64 1.72
N PHE A 126 -5.33 -2.45 1.92
CA PHE A 126 -6.02 -3.17 0.86
C PHE A 126 -7.43 -2.64 0.70
N HIS A 127 -7.80 -2.36 -0.54
CA HIS A 127 -9.07 -1.79 -0.90
C HIS A 127 -9.69 -2.61 -2.03
N TYR A 128 -10.86 -3.19 -1.77
CA TYR A 128 -11.69 -3.76 -2.82
C TYR A 128 -12.21 -2.66 -3.74
N VAL A 129 -12.13 -2.89 -5.05
CA VAL A 129 -12.63 -1.97 -6.07
C VAL A 129 -13.90 -2.56 -6.66
N ASP A 130 -15.03 -1.92 -6.38
CA ASP A 130 -16.30 -2.24 -7.03
C ASP A 130 -16.34 -1.64 -8.43
N GLU A 131 -16.84 -2.40 -9.41
CA GLU A 131 -16.94 -1.95 -10.80
C GLU A 131 -17.91 -0.75 -10.97
N GLU A 132 -18.88 -0.61 -10.07
CA GLU A 132 -19.83 0.52 -10.05
C GLU A 132 -19.23 1.80 -9.43
N GLN A 133 -18.14 1.69 -8.66
CA GLN A 133 -17.50 2.83 -8.01
C GLN A 133 -16.54 3.61 -8.93
N ILE A 134 -16.28 3.12 -10.15
CA ILE A 134 -15.39 3.79 -11.12
C ILE A 134 -16.00 5.11 -11.66
N CYS A 135 -17.30 5.38 -11.42
CA CYS A 135 -17.93 6.66 -11.78
C CYS A 135 -18.17 7.61 -10.59
N SER A 136 -17.75 7.27 -9.38
CA SER A 136 -17.91 8.15 -8.22
C SER A 136 -16.68 8.21 -7.33
N ILE A 137 -15.59 8.73 -7.88
CA ILE A 137 -14.81 9.69 -7.08
C ILE A 137 -15.69 10.95 -6.95
N GLN A 138 -16.80 10.84 -6.21
CA GLN A 138 -17.48 12.01 -5.68
C GLN A 138 -16.60 12.45 -4.52
N LEU A 139 -15.52 13.15 -4.85
CA LEU A 139 -14.92 14.08 -3.90
C LEU A 139 -16.09 14.86 -3.29
N PRO A 140 -16.20 14.97 -1.95
CA PRO A 140 -17.23 15.78 -1.34
C PRO A 140 -17.24 17.14 -2.04
N ILE A 141 -18.44 17.63 -2.38
CA ILE A 141 -18.68 18.79 -3.27
C ILE A 141 -17.83 20.01 -2.88
N TYR A 142 -17.40 20.11 -1.62
CA TYR A 142 -16.48 21.12 -1.14
C TYR A 142 -15.11 21.17 -1.86
N LEU A 143 -14.59 20.05 -2.36
CA LEU A 143 -13.31 20.02 -3.10
C LEU A 143 -13.46 20.47 -4.57
N ARG A 144 -14.68 20.55 -5.12
CA ARG A 144 -14.94 21.19 -6.43
C ARG A 144 -14.90 22.72 -6.38
N ALA A 145 -15.00 23.33 -5.19
CA ALA A 145 -15.04 24.78 -5.03
C ALA A 145 -13.66 25.44 -4.96
N ILE A 146 -12.57 24.66 -4.84
CA ILE A 146 -11.22 25.20 -4.88
C ILE A 146 -10.83 25.41 -6.35
N SER A 147 -11.32 26.50 -6.92
CA SER A 147 -10.76 27.06 -8.15
C SER A 147 -9.34 27.52 -7.81
N ILE A 148 -8.35 26.66 -8.10
CA ILE A 148 -6.93 27.01 -7.95
C ILE A 148 -6.68 28.18 -8.91
N PRO A 149 -6.38 29.40 -8.43
CA PRO A 149 -6.09 30.51 -9.32
C PRO A 149 -4.85 30.18 -10.14
N SER A 150 -4.87 30.55 -11.42
CA SER A 150 -3.81 30.22 -12.40
C SER A 150 -2.43 30.77 -12.03
N SER A 151 -2.33 31.60 -10.99
CA SER A 151 -1.08 32.04 -10.37
C SER A 151 -0.26 30.90 -9.74
N ILE A 152 -0.88 29.79 -9.32
CA ILE A 152 -0.17 28.65 -8.70
C ILE A 152 0.50 27.73 -9.75
N LEU A 153 0.05 27.78 -11.02
CA LEU A 153 0.62 27.00 -12.12
C LEU A 153 1.96 27.54 -12.67
N ARG A 154 2.49 28.65 -12.13
CA ARG A 154 3.74 29.29 -12.58
C ARG A 154 4.92 29.20 -11.60
N LEU A 155 4.96 28.21 -10.72
CA LEU A 155 6.20 27.89 -9.99
C LEU A 155 6.95 26.76 -10.71
N GLN A 156 7.64 27.15 -11.79
CA GLN A 156 8.80 26.44 -12.32
C GLN A 156 10.00 26.74 -11.42
N SER A 157 10.82 25.71 -11.16
CA SER A 157 12.16 25.73 -10.54
C SER A 157 12.27 25.28 -9.07
N ARG A 158 12.71 24.02 -8.93
CA ARG A 158 13.78 23.52 -8.05
C ARG A 158 13.68 23.36 -6.53
N ASP A 159 12.57 23.62 -5.85
CA ASP A 159 12.46 23.36 -4.39
C ASP A 159 11.23 22.49 -4.00
N LYS A 160 11.14 21.27 -4.56
CA LYS A 160 9.88 20.50 -4.58
C LYS A 160 9.90 19.15 -3.85
N VAL A 161 10.49 19.09 -2.65
CA VAL A 161 10.33 17.93 -1.75
C VAL A 161 9.63 18.32 -0.45
N ASP A 162 9.84 19.55 0.04
CA ASP A 162 9.20 20.02 1.28
C ASP A 162 7.71 20.36 1.09
N SER A 163 7.29 20.76 -0.12
CA SER A 163 5.90 21.20 -0.35
C SER A 163 4.88 20.05 -0.37
N PHE A 164 5.26 18.83 -0.77
CA PHE A 164 4.34 17.69 -0.78
C PHE A 164 4.10 17.11 0.61
N ILE A 165 5.12 17.15 1.49
CA ILE A 165 4.97 16.79 2.90
C ILE A 165 4.20 17.88 3.66
N LEU A 166 4.44 19.16 3.35
CA LEU A 166 3.67 20.27 3.93
C LEU A 166 2.18 20.21 3.55
N ILE A 167 1.82 19.83 2.31
CA ILE A 167 0.39 19.68 1.93
C ILE A 167 -0.29 18.51 2.66
N LEU A 168 0.44 17.44 2.98
CA LEU A 168 -0.07 16.31 3.76
C LEU A 168 -0.13 16.61 5.26
N LEU A 169 0.80 17.40 5.80
CA LEU A 169 0.82 17.80 7.21
C LEU A 169 -0.13 18.96 7.52
N GLU A 170 -0.27 19.96 6.65
CA GLU A 170 -1.16 21.11 6.87
C GLU A 170 -2.65 20.72 6.81
N ASN A 171 -3.02 19.65 6.09
CA ASN A 171 -4.42 19.22 5.98
C ASN A 171 -4.85 18.16 7.01
N ILE A 172 -3.95 17.71 7.89
CA ILE A 172 -4.27 16.70 8.93
C ILE A 172 -4.21 17.28 10.36
N ILE A 173 -3.60 18.46 10.58
CA ILE A 173 -3.42 19.03 11.94
C ILE A 173 -4.46 20.11 12.33
N ILE A 174 -5.43 20.50 11.49
CA ILE A 174 -6.42 21.57 11.84
C ILE A 174 -7.79 21.04 12.35
N PHE A 175 -7.89 19.78 12.77
CA PHE A 175 -9.08 19.33 13.52
C PHE A 175 -8.69 18.40 14.68
N THR A 176 -8.04 18.96 15.70
CA THR A 176 -8.29 18.69 17.14
C THR A 176 -7.60 19.79 17.95
#